data_AF-A0A066Z0N3-F1
#
_entry.id   AF-A0A066Z0N3-F1
#
_cell.length_a   1.000
_cell.length_b   1.000
_cell.length_c   1.000
_cell.angle_alpha   90.00
_cell.angle_beta   90.00
_cell.angle_gamma   90.00
#
_symmetry.space_group_name_H-M   'P 1'
#
loop_
_entity.id
_entity.type
_entity.pdbx_description
1 polymer ?
#
loop_
_entity_poly.entity_id
_entity_poly.type
_entity_poly.pdbx_seq_one_letter_code
_entity_poly.pdbx_strand_id
1 'polypeptide(L)'
;MLWPHADATADQLAELRDAERPLLVVLDYAETRSGQLAALVRAAADHPGSSPLKLLLLARTDGDWWRQARTESRLAEDYLAAARTRLLAPLEDDPARRSAHYRAALRALAAALPSINQAAPLGRSSERELTDEAYGNALTLHMTALADLLDSAGPDGQRPEEVEDRLLGHERRHWHRNAALRVPALSRATLETALAAAHLTTVADREEADRLWRLLPALADQPRDQRDRVTAWLAALYPPEPTAGRPWGALQPDRLAERHAGHELSANPALADRLLADPGPGWPRTCSPSTAGPPRTPRSATAWTRS
;
A
#
# COMPACT_ATOMS: atom_id res chain seq x y z
N MET A 1 -6.86 20.23 13.56
CA MET A 1 -5.96 19.30 12.85
C MET A 1 -6.68 18.88 11.58
N LEU A 2 -5.99 18.84 10.45
CA LEU A 2 -6.56 18.52 9.14
C LEU A 2 -5.77 17.40 8.48
N TRP A 3 -6.45 16.38 7.95
CA TRP A 3 -5.90 15.32 7.13
C TRP A 3 -6.46 15.46 5.72
N PRO A 4 -5.67 15.99 4.76
CA PRO A 4 -6.13 16.12 3.39
C PRO A 4 -6.48 14.76 2.77
N HIS A 5 -7.60 14.71 2.05
CA HIS A 5 -7.97 13.54 1.26
C HIS A 5 -6.89 13.26 0.20
N ALA A 6 -6.76 12.00 -0.23
CA ALA A 6 -5.82 11.61 -1.28
C ALA A 6 -6.04 12.39 -2.59
N ASP A 7 -7.28 12.80 -2.84
CA ASP A 7 -7.71 13.47 -4.07
C ASP A 7 -7.82 14.99 -3.92
N ALA A 8 -7.39 15.55 -2.76
CA ALA A 8 -7.40 16.99 -2.57
C ALA A 8 -6.49 17.67 -3.60
N THR A 9 -7.05 18.62 -4.34
CA THR A 9 -6.38 19.35 -5.42
C THR A 9 -5.43 20.42 -4.85
N ALA A 10 -4.47 20.86 -5.66
CA ALA A 10 -3.56 21.93 -5.27
C ALA A 10 -4.30 23.23 -4.90
N ASP A 11 -5.39 23.55 -5.61
CA ASP A 11 -6.20 24.75 -5.36
C ASP A 11 -6.92 24.68 -4.00
N GLN A 12 -7.50 23.52 -3.67
CA GLN A 12 -8.10 23.28 -2.36
C GLN A 12 -7.08 23.39 -1.22
N LEU A 13 -5.85 22.92 -1.45
CA LEU A 13 -4.77 23.02 -0.45
C LEU A 13 -4.24 24.46 -0.32
N ALA A 14 -4.33 25.26 -1.38
CA ALA A 14 -3.90 26.66 -1.36
C ALA A 14 -4.75 27.53 -0.42
N GLU A 15 -6.03 27.17 -0.19
CA GLU A 15 -6.91 27.85 0.76
C GLU A 15 -6.37 27.82 2.20
N LEU A 16 -5.49 26.87 2.53
CA LEU A 16 -4.90 26.76 3.87
C LEU A 16 -3.97 27.92 4.23
N ARG A 17 -3.53 28.71 3.25
CA ARG A 17 -2.78 29.96 3.51
C ARG A 17 -3.62 30.98 4.28
N ASP A 18 -4.94 30.90 4.20
CA ASP A 18 -5.87 31.84 4.82
C ASP A 18 -6.31 31.36 6.23
N ALA A 19 -5.62 30.36 6.80
CA ALA A 19 -5.94 29.81 8.12
C ALA A 19 -5.75 30.86 9.25
N GLU A 20 -6.85 31.34 9.80
CA GLU A 20 -6.85 32.33 10.90
C GLU A 20 -6.64 31.72 12.30
N ARG A 21 -6.67 30.39 12.42
CA ARG A 21 -6.49 29.66 13.68
C ARG A 21 -5.30 28.71 13.58
N PRO A 22 -4.62 28.42 14.71
CA PRO A 22 -3.54 27.45 14.73
C PRO A 22 -3.94 26.14 14.07
N LEU A 23 -3.24 25.76 13.00
CA LEU A 23 -3.57 24.61 12.17
C LEU A 23 -2.38 23.67 12.07
N LEU A 24 -2.63 22.40 12.38
CA LEU A 24 -1.73 21.28 12.06
C LEU A 24 -2.33 20.49 10.91
N VAL A 25 -1.62 20.47 9.78
CA VAL A 25 -1.92 19.61 8.64
C VAL A 25 -1.03 18.38 8.73
N VAL A 26 -1.62 17.19 8.64
CA VAL A 26 -0.85 15.95 8.56
C VAL A 26 -1.03 15.38 7.16
N LEU A 27 0.08 15.22 6.46
CA LEU A 27 0.11 14.53 5.18
C LEU A 27 0.58 13.10 5.43
N ASP A 28 -0.38 12.17 5.44
CA ASP A 28 -0.10 10.74 5.54
C ASP A 28 0.34 10.19 4.18
N TYR A 29 1.27 9.23 4.20
CA TYR A 29 1.94 8.71 2.99
C TYR A 29 2.57 9.79 2.10
N ALA A 30 3.27 10.74 2.72
CA ALA A 30 3.86 11.91 2.05
C ALA A 30 4.80 11.52 0.88
N GLU A 31 5.43 10.35 0.93
CA GLU A 31 6.32 9.81 -0.11
C GLU A 31 5.63 9.58 -1.46
N THR A 32 4.31 9.40 -1.47
CA THR A 32 3.52 9.21 -2.70
C THR A 32 2.73 10.45 -3.12
N ARG A 33 2.80 11.53 -2.32
CA ARG A 33 1.93 12.71 -2.45
C ARG A 33 2.73 13.99 -2.72
N SER A 34 3.76 13.91 -3.55
CA SER A 34 4.65 15.03 -3.86
C SER A 34 3.91 16.29 -4.34
N GLY A 35 2.91 16.14 -5.21
CA GLY A 35 2.10 17.27 -5.69
C GLY A 35 1.33 17.99 -4.57
N GLN A 36 0.74 17.24 -3.64
CA GLN A 36 0.07 17.80 -2.47
C GLN A 36 1.06 18.44 -1.50
N LEU A 37 2.21 17.80 -1.29
CA LEU A 37 3.30 18.37 -0.48
C LEU A 37 3.74 19.72 -1.06
N ALA A 38 4.04 19.81 -2.35
CA ALA A 38 4.44 21.05 -3.00
C ALA A 38 3.37 22.15 -2.87
N ALA A 39 2.08 21.80 -2.97
CA ALA A 39 0.98 22.74 -2.75
C ALA A 39 0.91 23.21 -1.28
N LEU A 40 1.09 22.31 -0.32
CA LEU A 40 1.11 22.64 1.11
C LEU A 40 2.29 23.53 1.50
N VAL A 41 3.48 23.29 0.95
CA VAL A 41 4.64 24.16 1.22
C VAL A 41 4.39 25.56 0.64
N ARG A 42 3.82 25.67 -0.58
CA ARG A 42 3.38 26.97 -1.12
C ARG A 42 2.37 27.66 -0.23
N ALA A 43 1.31 26.96 0.18
CA ALA A 43 0.30 27.52 1.07
C ALA A 43 0.91 28.00 2.40
N ALA A 44 1.88 27.27 2.96
CA ALA A 44 2.60 27.66 4.16
C ALA A 44 3.50 28.89 3.95
N ALA A 45 4.07 29.05 2.76
CA ALA A 45 4.90 30.20 2.43
C ALA A 45 4.09 31.47 2.14
N ASP A 46 2.90 31.31 1.55
CA ASP A 46 1.95 32.40 1.31
C ASP A 46 1.14 32.77 2.56
N HIS A 47 1.25 31.98 3.64
CA HIS A 47 0.56 32.25 4.89
C HIS A 47 1.11 33.52 5.55
N PRO A 48 0.27 34.52 5.90
CA PRO A 48 0.73 35.81 6.45
C PRO A 48 1.36 35.72 7.85
N GLY A 49 1.35 34.55 8.48
CA GLY A 49 1.91 34.33 9.81
C GLY A 49 1.02 34.86 10.95
N SER A 50 -0.25 35.15 10.67
CA SER A 50 -1.23 35.59 11.67
C SER A 50 -1.58 34.49 12.68
N SER A 51 -1.40 33.22 12.30
CA SER A 51 -1.53 32.08 13.21
C SER A 51 -0.50 30.98 12.89
N PRO A 52 -0.21 30.06 13.83
CA PRO A 52 0.72 28.96 13.55
C PRO A 52 0.13 27.96 12.55
N LEU A 53 0.79 27.79 11.40
CA LEU A 53 0.54 26.71 10.45
C LEU A 53 1.69 25.70 10.49
N LYS A 54 1.39 24.44 10.84
CA LYS A 54 2.38 23.35 10.96
C LYS A 54 2.05 22.23 9.99
N LEU A 55 3.09 21.67 9.37
CA LEU A 55 3.02 20.48 8.54
C LEU A 55 3.69 19.31 9.27
N LEU A 56 2.98 18.18 9.39
CA LEU A 56 3.53 16.90 9.83
C LEU A 56 3.45 15.92 8.66
N LEU A 57 4.61 15.44 8.21
CA LEU A 57 4.71 14.47 7.12
C LEU A 57 4.92 13.09 7.72
N LEU A 58 4.03 12.16 7.41
CA LEU A 58 4.18 10.74 7.76
C LEU A 58 4.58 9.98 6.51
N ALA A 59 5.59 9.14 6.64
CA ALA A 59 6.09 8.30 5.56
C ALA A 59 6.64 6.99 6.11
N ARG A 60 6.64 5.93 5.31
CA ARG A 60 7.22 4.63 5.68
C ARG A 60 8.72 4.69 5.87
N THR A 61 9.41 5.49 5.05
CA THR A 61 10.85 5.72 5.10
C THR A 61 11.16 7.17 4.74
N ASP A 62 12.34 7.67 5.07
CA ASP A 62 12.85 9.00 4.71
C ASP A 62 13.83 8.97 3.51
N GLY A 63 13.62 8.01 2.60
CA GLY A 63 14.51 7.71 1.48
C GLY A 63 14.60 8.79 0.39
N ASP A 64 14.78 8.35 -0.86
CA ASP A 64 15.10 9.23 -1.99
C ASP A 64 14.04 10.30 -2.24
N TRP A 65 12.76 9.97 -2.01
CA TRP A 65 11.65 10.91 -2.12
C TRP A 65 11.85 12.15 -1.24
N TRP A 66 12.41 12.00 -0.03
CA TRP A 66 12.56 13.11 0.90
C TRP A 66 13.64 14.06 0.45
N ARG A 67 14.74 13.54 -0.10
CA ARG A 67 15.78 14.36 -0.73
C ARG A 67 15.22 15.10 -1.93
N GLN A 68 14.45 14.41 -2.78
CA GLN A 68 13.82 15.02 -3.96
C GLN A 68 12.83 16.12 -3.57
N ALA A 69 11.95 15.88 -2.59
CA ALA A 69 10.97 16.85 -2.12
C ALA A 69 11.64 18.12 -1.59
N ARG A 70 12.77 17.98 -0.88
CA ARG A 70 13.54 19.13 -0.38
C ARG A 70 14.17 19.96 -1.50
N THR A 71 14.55 19.37 -2.62
CA THR A 71 15.23 20.05 -3.73
C THR A 71 14.30 20.36 -4.91
N GLU A 72 13.01 20.11 -4.78
CA GLU A 72 12.04 20.26 -5.87
C GLU A 72 11.88 21.74 -6.29
N SER A 73 12.00 22.66 -5.33
CA SER A 73 11.95 24.11 -5.57
C SER A 73 12.70 24.85 -4.48
N ARG A 74 13.11 26.10 -4.76
CA ARG A 74 13.75 26.98 -3.75
C ARG A 74 12.91 27.13 -2.49
N LEU A 75 11.60 27.22 -2.66
CA LEU A 75 10.65 27.35 -1.56
C LEU A 75 10.61 26.08 -0.71
N ALA A 76 10.68 24.90 -1.34
CA ALA A 76 10.82 23.64 -0.62
C ALA A 76 12.18 23.52 0.08
N GLU A 77 13.26 23.97 -0.55
CA GLU A 77 14.59 24.01 0.07
C GLU A 77 14.56 24.83 1.35
N ASP A 78 14.01 26.05 1.29
CA ASP A 78 13.95 26.97 2.42
C ASP A 78 13.10 26.42 3.59
N TYR A 79 11.89 25.96 3.28
CA TYR A 79 10.93 25.54 4.31
C TYR A 79 11.17 24.12 4.85
N LEU A 80 11.70 23.21 4.03
CA LEU A 80 11.96 21.83 4.43
C LEU A 80 13.39 21.62 4.93
N ALA A 81 14.33 22.56 4.72
CA ALA A 81 15.71 22.41 5.21
C ALA A 81 15.79 22.23 6.74
N ALA A 82 14.93 22.92 7.49
CA ALA A 82 14.89 22.85 8.95
C ALA A 82 13.94 21.76 9.48
N ALA A 83 13.25 21.02 8.60
CA ALA A 83 12.30 19.99 9.01
C ALA A 83 13.04 18.85 9.73
N ARG A 84 12.55 18.49 10.92
CA ARG A 84 13.12 17.40 11.72
C ARG A 84 12.49 16.08 11.33
N THR A 85 13.31 15.17 10.80
CA THR A 85 12.90 13.76 10.63
C THR A 85 13.05 13.02 11.95
N ARG A 86 12.01 12.27 12.35
CA ARG A 86 12.05 11.39 13.52
C ARG A 86 11.60 10.00 13.10
N LEU A 87 12.51 9.03 13.20
CA LEU A 87 12.16 7.63 13.08
C LEU A 87 11.34 7.22 14.32
N LEU A 88 10.20 6.57 14.09
CA LEU A 88 9.39 6.02 15.16
C LEU A 88 9.94 4.65 15.54
N ALA A 89 10.15 4.45 16.85
CA ALA A 89 10.47 3.14 17.39
C ALA A 89 9.25 2.20 17.25
N PRO A 90 9.45 0.87 17.34
CA PRO A 90 8.34 -0.07 17.41
C PRO A 90 7.37 0.29 18.54
N LEU A 91 6.11 -0.15 18.40
CA LEU A 91 5.05 0.25 19.32
C LEU A 91 5.27 -0.32 20.72
N GLU A 92 5.79 -1.56 20.80
CA GLU A 92 6.11 -2.18 22.07
C GLU A 92 7.46 -2.91 22.04
N ASP A 93 8.49 -2.20 22.49
CA ASP A 93 9.83 -2.75 22.63
C ASP A 93 9.98 -3.62 23.88
N ASP A 94 9.12 -3.51 24.90
CA ASP A 94 9.16 -4.34 26.11
C ASP A 94 8.45 -5.70 25.88
N PRO A 95 9.19 -6.82 25.80
CA PRO A 95 8.59 -8.13 25.55
C PRO A 95 7.54 -8.52 26.61
N ALA A 96 7.68 -8.04 27.85
CA ALA A 96 6.75 -8.36 28.93
C ALA A 96 5.35 -7.74 28.71
N ARG A 97 5.25 -6.68 27.91
CA ARG A 97 3.98 -5.99 27.60
C ARG A 97 3.30 -6.51 26.35
N ARG A 98 4.02 -7.17 25.45
CA ARG A 98 3.49 -7.71 24.19
C ARG A 98 2.30 -8.64 24.40
N SER A 99 2.33 -9.50 25.41
CA SER A 99 1.21 -10.40 25.74
C SER A 99 -0.04 -9.67 26.21
N ALA A 100 0.09 -8.49 26.82
CA ALA A 100 -1.06 -7.67 27.20
C ALA A 100 -1.70 -7.02 25.95
N HIS A 101 -0.88 -6.45 25.06
CA HIS A 101 -1.34 -5.87 23.79
C HIS A 101 -1.96 -6.90 22.86
N TYR A 102 -1.35 -8.07 22.75
CA TYR A 102 -1.90 -9.18 21.97
C TYR A 102 -3.30 -9.58 22.45
N ARG A 103 -3.49 -9.75 23.76
CA ARG A 103 -4.81 -10.06 24.33
C ARG A 103 -5.81 -8.92 24.12
N ALA A 104 -5.35 -7.67 24.16
CA ALA A 104 -6.19 -6.52 23.86
C ALA A 104 -6.65 -6.53 22.39
N ALA A 105 -5.72 -6.77 21.45
CA ALA A 105 -6.01 -6.90 20.03
C ALA A 105 -6.97 -8.06 19.75
N LEU A 106 -6.71 -9.24 20.32
CA LEU A 106 -7.57 -10.42 20.19
C LEU A 106 -9.01 -10.13 20.62
N ARG A 107 -9.20 -9.46 21.77
CA ARG A 107 -10.53 -9.06 22.26
C ARG A 107 -11.21 -8.05 21.34
N ALA A 108 -10.48 -7.04 20.89
CA ALA A 108 -11.02 -6.02 19.99
C ALA A 108 -11.44 -6.62 18.64
N LEU A 109 -10.61 -7.50 18.06
CA LEU A 109 -10.89 -8.20 16.81
C LEU A 109 -12.07 -9.16 16.94
N ALA A 110 -12.14 -9.91 18.04
CA ALA A 110 -13.29 -10.80 18.31
C ALA A 110 -14.60 -10.03 18.43
N ALA A 111 -14.59 -8.84 19.05
CA ALA A 111 -15.77 -7.98 19.12
C ALA A 111 -16.19 -7.44 17.74
N ALA A 112 -15.22 -7.16 16.86
CA ALA A 112 -15.49 -6.68 15.50
C ALA A 112 -15.91 -7.80 14.52
N LEU A 113 -15.67 -9.07 14.84
CA LEU A 113 -15.96 -10.23 14.00
C LEU A 113 -16.99 -11.17 14.67
N PRO A 114 -18.26 -10.74 14.81
CA PRO A 114 -19.27 -11.49 15.56
C PRO A 114 -19.64 -12.85 14.96
N SER A 115 -19.33 -13.09 13.68
CA SER A 115 -19.51 -14.38 13.02
C SER A 115 -18.50 -15.45 13.45
N ILE A 116 -17.42 -15.06 14.13
CA ILE A 116 -16.46 -15.97 14.73
C ILE A 116 -16.94 -16.26 16.16
N ASN A 117 -17.21 -17.53 16.47
CA ASN A 117 -17.72 -17.93 17.78
C ASN A 117 -16.77 -17.45 18.90
N GLN A 118 -17.20 -16.42 19.66
CA GLN A 118 -16.35 -15.68 20.59
C GLN A 118 -15.97 -16.47 21.85
N ALA A 119 -16.61 -17.62 22.12
CA ALA A 119 -16.52 -18.33 23.39
C ALA A 119 -15.31 -19.28 23.51
N ALA A 120 -14.79 -19.81 22.39
CA ALA A 120 -13.65 -20.74 22.36
C ALA A 120 -12.23 -20.13 22.12
N PRO A 121 -12.05 -18.99 21.42
CA PRO A 121 -10.71 -18.53 20.98
C PRO A 121 -9.80 -18.01 22.08
N LEU A 122 -10.36 -17.47 23.16
CA LEU A 122 -9.58 -16.67 24.12
C LEU A 122 -8.66 -17.50 25.02
N GLY A 123 -8.96 -18.77 25.27
CA GLY A 123 -8.14 -19.61 26.15
C GLY A 123 -6.81 -19.99 25.52
N ARG A 124 -6.85 -20.74 24.41
CA ARG A 124 -5.66 -21.32 23.75
C ARG A 124 -4.74 -20.31 23.10
N SER A 125 -5.28 -19.23 22.54
CA SER A 125 -4.48 -18.21 21.85
C SER A 125 -3.79 -17.24 22.83
N SER A 126 -4.27 -17.15 24.08
CA SER A 126 -3.74 -16.22 25.09
C SER A 126 -2.38 -16.62 25.68
N GLU A 127 -1.94 -17.86 25.48
CA GLU A 127 -0.69 -18.43 26.01
C GLU A 127 0.49 -18.35 25.04
N ARG A 128 0.32 -17.67 23.88
CA ARG A 128 1.38 -17.54 22.88
C ARG A 128 2.61 -16.83 23.47
N GLU A 129 3.77 -17.43 23.26
CA GLU A 129 5.05 -16.81 23.55
C GLU A 129 5.39 -15.77 22.46
N LEU A 130 5.52 -14.50 22.84
CA LEU A 130 5.74 -13.36 21.95
C LEU A 130 7.17 -12.78 22.11
N THR A 131 8.15 -13.67 22.16
CA THR A 131 9.56 -13.33 22.40
C THR A 131 10.28 -12.79 21.17
N ASP A 132 9.81 -13.13 19.96
CA ASP A 132 10.36 -12.61 18.71
C ASP A 132 10.28 -11.08 18.64
N GLU A 133 11.37 -10.43 18.22
CA GLU A 133 11.46 -8.97 18.05
C GLU A 133 10.42 -8.43 17.06
N ALA A 134 10.00 -9.23 16.08
CA ALA A 134 8.96 -8.85 15.11
C ALA A 134 7.63 -8.47 15.77
N TYR A 135 7.34 -8.99 16.97
CA TYR A 135 6.14 -8.63 17.75
C TYR A 135 6.20 -7.25 18.39
N GLY A 136 7.34 -6.56 18.36
CA GLY A 136 7.38 -5.14 18.67
C GLY A 136 6.66 -4.29 17.61
N ASN A 137 6.53 -4.80 16.39
CA ASN A 137 5.70 -4.19 15.35
C ASN A 137 4.22 -4.48 15.62
N ALA A 138 3.44 -3.40 15.78
CA ALA A 138 2.00 -3.48 16.05
C ALA A 138 1.22 -4.25 14.97
N LEU A 139 1.58 -4.06 13.69
CA LEU A 139 0.91 -4.74 12.59
C LEU A 139 1.14 -6.25 12.66
N THR A 140 2.38 -6.69 12.88
CA THR A 140 2.71 -8.10 13.04
C THR A 140 1.92 -8.70 14.20
N LEU A 141 1.94 -8.06 15.38
CA LEU A 141 1.20 -8.52 16.55
C LEU A 141 -0.31 -8.61 16.31
N HIS A 142 -0.92 -7.61 15.66
CA HIS A 142 -2.35 -7.62 15.33
C HIS A 142 -2.71 -8.67 14.27
N MET A 143 -1.89 -8.85 13.23
CA MET A 143 -2.08 -9.91 12.24
C MET A 143 -1.99 -11.29 12.90
N THR A 144 -1.07 -11.49 13.85
CA THR A 144 -0.97 -12.76 14.58
C THR A 144 -2.21 -13.01 15.42
N ALA A 145 -2.70 -11.99 16.13
CA ALA A 145 -3.95 -12.09 16.89
C ALA A 145 -5.14 -12.43 15.98
N LEU A 146 -5.25 -11.78 14.82
CA LEU A 146 -6.30 -12.07 13.84
C LEU A 146 -6.19 -13.49 13.26
N ALA A 147 -4.98 -13.93 12.90
CA ALA A 147 -4.75 -15.26 12.36
C ALA A 147 -5.09 -16.34 13.39
N ASP A 148 -4.68 -16.15 14.65
CA ASP A 148 -5.00 -17.07 15.74
C ASP A 148 -6.52 -17.11 16.01
N LEU A 149 -7.20 -15.96 15.94
CA LEU A 149 -8.65 -15.88 16.07
C LEU A 149 -9.36 -16.63 14.92
N LEU A 150 -8.95 -16.41 13.68
CA LEU A 150 -9.56 -17.07 12.51
C LEU A 150 -9.27 -18.57 12.47
N ASP A 151 -8.07 -18.99 12.86
CA ASP A 151 -7.68 -20.40 12.93
C ASP A 151 -8.49 -21.16 13.98
N SER A 152 -8.87 -20.50 15.08
CA SER A 152 -9.71 -21.11 16.12
C SER A 152 -11.11 -21.52 15.62
N ALA A 153 -11.58 -20.93 14.51
CA ALA A 153 -12.85 -21.25 13.88
C ALA A 153 -12.70 -22.19 12.67
N GLY A 154 -11.47 -22.52 12.26
CA GLY A 154 -11.18 -23.40 11.13
C GLY A 154 -10.91 -24.84 11.55
N PRO A 155 -10.99 -25.82 10.61
CA PRO A 155 -10.52 -27.17 10.86
C PRO A 155 -9.01 -27.17 11.15
N ASP A 156 -8.57 -27.97 12.12
CA ASP A 156 -7.16 -28.14 12.46
C ASP A 156 -6.41 -28.78 11.27
N GLY A 157 -5.75 -27.94 10.48
CA GLY A 157 -4.81 -28.33 9.42
C GLY A 157 -3.38 -27.89 9.74
N GLN A 158 -2.43 -28.28 8.88
CA GLN A 158 -1.07 -27.72 8.90
C GLN A 158 -1.15 -26.21 8.73
N ARG A 159 -0.74 -25.48 9.76
CA ARG A 159 -0.73 -24.03 9.77
C ARG A 159 0.57 -23.57 9.11
N PRO A 160 0.52 -22.70 8.07
CA PRO A 160 1.72 -22.04 7.58
C PRO A 160 2.48 -21.39 8.73
N GLU A 161 3.82 -21.40 8.65
CA GLU A 161 4.66 -20.82 9.70
C GLU A 161 4.52 -19.30 9.76
N GLU A 162 4.41 -18.65 8.60
CA GLU A 162 4.27 -17.20 8.50
C GLU A 162 2.83 -16.72 8.66
N VAL A 163 2.66 -15.62 9.39
CA VAL A 163 1.35 -15.05 9.74
C VAL A 163 0.61 -14.51 8.50
N GLU A 164 1.34 -13.90 7.58
CA GLU A 164 0.80 -13.38 6.32
C GLU A 164 0.18 -14.51 5.49
N ASP A 165 0.85 -15.66 5.38
CA ASP A 165 0.36 -16.81 4.60
C ASP A 165 -0.85 -17.47 5.26
N ARG A 166 -0.92 -17.48 6.60
CA ARG A 166 -2.13 -17.93 7.33
C ARG A 166 -3.33 -17.06 6.99
N LEU A 167 -3.18 -15.74 7.06
CA LEU A 167 -4.23 -14.78 6.73
C LEU A 167 -4.63 -14.88 5.25
N LEU A 168 -3.65 -14.94 4.35
CA LEU A 168 -3.92 -15.16 2.91
C LEU A 168 -4.66 -16.47 2.65
N GLY A 169 -4.42 -17.52 3.45
CA GLY A 169 -5.19 -18.76 3.37
C GLY A 169 -6.68 -18.56 3.68
N HIS A 170 -7.02 -17.76 4.70
CA HIS A 170 -8.41 -17.39 5.00
C HIS A 170 -9.02 -16.55 3.90
N GLU A 171 -8.23 -15.60 3.40
CA GLU A 171 -8.64 -14.64 2.38
C GLU A 171 -8.89 -15.33 1.02
N ARG A 172 -8.02 -16.25 0.58
CA ARG A 172 -8.24 -17.12 -0.60
C ARG A 172 -9.52 -17.93 -0.50
N ARG A 173 -9.82 -18.49 0.68
CA ARG A 173 -11.11 -19.19 0.90
C ARG A 173 -12.29 -18.22 0.74
N HIS A 174 -12.18 -16.99 1.23
CA HIS A 174 -13.19 -15.96 1.04
C HIS A 174 -13.36 -15.59 -0.44
N TRP A 175 -12.26 -15.31 -1.15
CA TRP A 175 -12.25 -15.00 -2.58
C TRP A 175 -12.96 -16.05 -3.41
N HIS A 176 -12.59 -17.33 -3.24
CA HIS A 176 -13.18 -18.41 -4.03
C HIS A 176 -14.66 -18.64 -3.71
N ARG A 177 -15.07 -18.55 -2.44
CA ARG A 177 -16.49 -18.64 -2.07
C ARG A 177 -17.30 -17.50 -2.69
N ASN A 178 -16.77 -16.28 -2.67
CA ASN A 178 -17.44 -15.12 -3.27
C ASN A 178 -17.48 -15.23 -4.81
N ALA A 179 -16.37 -15.67 -5.42
CA ALA A 179 -16.24 -15.86 -6.86
C ALA A 179 -17.21 -16.91 -7.40
N ALA A 180 -17.44 -18.00 -6.68
CA ALA A 180 -18.38 -19.05 -7.08
C ALA A 180 -19.81 -18.53 -7.32
N LEU A 181 -20.19 -17.42 -6.68
CA LEU A 181 -21.51 -16.79 -6.83
C LEU A 181 -21.58 -15.76 -7.98
N ARG A 182 -20.44 -15.26 -8.46
CA ARG A 182 -20.37 -14.09 -9.37
C ARG A 182 -19.67 -14.37 -10.69
N VAL A 183 -18.62 -15.18 -10.66
CA VAL A 183 -17.74 -15.53 -11.78
C VAL A 183 -17.40 -17.04 -11.79
N PRO A 184 -18.40 -17.95 -11.75
CA PRO A 184 -18.17 -19.39 -11.57
C PRO A 184 -17.40 -20.07 -12.71
N ALA A 185 -17.36 -19.45 -13.89
CA ALA A 185 -16.67 -20.01 -15.07
C ALA A 185 -15.13 -19.85 -15.02
N LEU A 186 -14.61 -19.01 -14.12
CA LEU A 186 -13.17 -18.74 -14.05
C LEU A 186 -12.46 -19.70 -13.11
N SER A 187 -11.27 -20.14 -13.53
CA SER A 187 -10.42 -20.99 -12.69
C SER A 187 -9.88 -20.23 -11.48
N ARG A 188 -9.53 -20.95 -10.41
CA ARG A 188 -8.91 -20.34 -9.21
C ARG A 188 -7.63 -19.58 -9.54
N ALA A 189 -6.77 -20.16 -10.39
CA ALA A 189 -5.54 -19.51 -10.84
C ALA A 189 -5.82 -18.19 -11.58
N THR A 190 -6.84 -18.17 -12.46
CA THR A 190 -7.25 -16.95 -13.16
C THR A 190 -7.71 -15.86 -12.19
N LEU A 191 -8.46 -16.24 -11.15
CA LEU A 191 -8.92 -15.32 -10.11
C LEU A 191 -7.76 -14.75 -9.28
N GLU A 192 -6.80 -15.60 -8.88
CA GLU A 192 -5.63 -15.19 -8.10
C GLU A 192 -4.69 -14.27 -8.90
N THR A 193 -4.47 -14.57 -10.18
CA THR A 193 -3.72 -13.69 -11.08
C THR A 193 -4.44 -12.37 -11.34
N ALA A 194 -5.78 -12.37 -11.47
CA ALA A 194 -6.55 -11.13 -11.61
C ALA A 194 -6.48 -10.26 -10.35
N LEU A 195 -6.52 -10.87 -9.16
CA LEU A 195 -6.30 -10.17 -7.89
C LEU A 195 -4.90 -9.57 -7.79
N ALA A 196 -3.85 -10.33 -8.15
CA ALA A 196 -2.49 -9.81 -8.16
C ALA A 196 -2.34 -8.63 -9.13
N ALA A 197 -2.91 -8.72 -10.34
CA ALA A 197 -2.94 -7.61 -11.28
C ALA A 197 -3.68 -6.39 -10.69
N ALA A 198 -4.80 -6.60 -10.01
CA ALA A 198 -5.57 -5.54 -9.34
C ALA A 198 -4.84 -4.89 -8.16
N HIS A 199 -3.98 -5.64 -7.46
CA HIS A 199 -3.16 -5.12 -6.36
C HIS A 199 -1.92 -4.36 -6.86
N LEU A 200 -1.36 -4.77 -7.99
CA LEU A 200 -0.16 -4.18 -8.58
C LEU A 200 -0.46 -2.96 -9.46
N THR A 201 -1.71 -2.78 -9.88
CA THR A 201 -2.11 -1.68 -10.77
C THR A 201 -3.17 -0.80 -10.13
N THR A 202 -3.08 0.49 -10.40
CA THR A 202 -4.15 1.44 -10.09
C THR A 202 -4.96 1.70 -11.34
N VAL A 203 -6.27 1.57 -11.22
CA VAL A 203 -7.24 1.89 -12.29
C VAL A 203 -8.14 3.02 -11.82
N ALA A 204 -8.33 4.01 -12.68
CA ALA A 204 -9.16 5.18 -12.39
C ALA A 204 -10.65 4.89 -12.58
N ASP A 205 -11.00 4.05 -13.57
CA ASP A 205 -12.39 3.78 -13.94
C ASP A 205 -12.59 2.34 -14.47
N ARG A 206 -13.82 2.04 -14.90
CA ARG A 206 -14.18 0.72 -15.45
C ARG A 206 -13.59 0.42 -16.83
N GLU A 207 -13.28 1.44 -17.63
CA GLU A 207 -12.65 1.25 -18.94
C GLU A 207 -11.16 0.88 -18.77
N GLU A 208 -10.49 1.48 -17.79
CA GLU A 208 -9.14 1.07 -17.38
C GLU A 208 -9.11 -0.35 -16.81
N ALA A 209 -10.14 -0.72 -16.03
CA ALA A 209 -10.29 -2.10 -15.58
C ALA A 209 -10.44 -3.08 -16.75
N ASP A 210 -11.27 -2.77 -17.77
CA ASP A 210 -11.40 -3.64 -18.95
C ASP A 210 -10.08 -3.75 -19.72
N ARG A 211 -9.32 -2.66 -19.84
CA ARG A 211 -7.97 -2.68 -20.43
C ARG A 211 -7.03 -3.60 -19.64
N LEU A 212 -7.00 -3.48 -18.32
CA LEU A 212 -6.18 -4.34 -17.44
C LEU A 212 -6.51 -5.82 -17.67
N TRP A 213 -7.79 -6.18 -17.73
CA TRP A 213 -8.21 -7.56 -17.95
C TRP A 213 -7.81 -8.09 -19.33
N ARG A 214 -7.74 -7.25 -20.36
CA ARG A 214 -7.24 -7.65 -21.68
C ARG A 214 -5.75 -7.98 -21.71
N LEU A 215 -4.98 -7.51 -20.73
CA LEU A 215 -3.56 -7.87 -20.60
C LEU A 215 -3.36 -9.30 -20.07
N LEU A 216 -4.39 -9.89 -19.46
CA LEU A 216 -4.32 -11.23 -18.89
C LEU A 216 -4.83 -12.27 -19.90
N PRO A 217 -4.00 -13.24 -20.35
CA PRO A 217 -4.40 -14.18 -21.41
C PRO A 217 -5.71 -14.93 -21.13
N ALA A 218 -5.94 -15.32 -19.87
CA ALA A 218 -7.16 -16.04 -19.48
C ALA A 218 -8.45 -15.18 -19.52
N LEU A 219 -8.32 -13.85 -19.58
CA LEU A 219 -9.42 -12.89 -19.62
C LEU A 219 -9.49 -12.09 -20.93
N ALA A 220 -8.42 -12.08 -21.72
CA ALA A 220 -8.32 -11.32 -22.96
C ALA A 220 -9.42 -11.69 -23.97
N ASP A 221 -9.63 -12.98 -24.17
CA ASP A 221 -10.64 -13.51 -25.11
C ASP A 221 -12.03 -13.66 -24.49
N GLN A 222 -12.21 -13.32 -23.22
CA GLN A 222 -13.51 -13.39 -22.56
C GLN A 222 -14.45 -12.29 -23.09
N PRO A 223 -15.77 -12.50 -23.09
CA PRO A 223 -16.71 -11.42 -23.39
C PRO A 223 -16.57 -10.26 -22.41
N ARG A 224 -16.86 -9.03 -22.85
CA ARG A 224 -16.84 -7.83 -21.99
C ARG A 224 -17.70 -8.02 -20.73
N ASP A 225 -18.89 -8.61 -20.87
CA ASP A 225 -19.75 -8.92 -19.72
C ASP A 225 -19.05 -9.78 -18.66
N GLN A 226 -18.23 -10.75 -19.08
CA GLN A 226 -17.49 -11.61 -18.15
C GLN A 226 -16.36 -10.85 -17.46
N ARG A 227 -15.70 -9.91 -18.14
CA ARG A 227 -14.70 -9.02 -17.55
C ARG A 227 -15.33 -8.00 -16.60
N ASP A 228 -16.49 -7.46 -16.94
CA ASP A 228 -17.27 -6.58 -16.06
C ASP A 228 -17.71 -7.31 -14.78
N ARG A 229 -18.03 -8.61 -14.86
CA ARG A 229 -18.30 -9.44 -13.67
C ARG A 229 -17.05 -9.63 -12.79
N VAL A 230 -15.85 -9.69 -13.35
CA VAL A 230 -14.60 -9.72 -12.56
C VAL A 230 -14.44 -8.39 -11.81
N THR A 231 -14.63 -7.26 -12.50
CA THR A 231 -14.63 -5.93 -11.86
C THR A 231 -15.67 -5.85 -10.73
N ALA A 232 -16.90 -6.31 -10.96
CA ALA A 232 -17.95 -6.30 -9.95
C ALA A 232 -17.68 -7.25 -8.78
N TRP A 233 -17.01 -8.38 -9.03
CA TRP A 233 -16.56 -9.30 -7.99
C TRP A 233 -15.48 -8.65 -7.11
N LEU A 234 -14.49 -7.98 -7.70
CA LEU A 234 -13.47 -7.22 -6.96
C LEU A 234 -14.08 -6.10 -6.13
N ALA A 235 -15.01 -5.33 -6.70
CA ALA A 235 -15.74 -4.28 -5.97
C ALA A 235 -16.57 -4.83 -4.79
N ALA A 236 -17.05 -6.08 -4.89
CA ALA A 236 -17.76 -6.74 -3.81
C ALA A 236 -16.83 -7.27 -2.71
N LEU A 237 -15.59 -7.63 -3.05
CA LEU A 237 -14.55 -8.00 -2.08
C LEU A 237 -14.00 -6.77 -1.37
N TYR A 238 -13.68 -5.74 -2.14
CA TYR A 238 -13.09 -4.49 -1.67
C TYR A 238 -13.92 -3.32 -2.22
N PRO A 239 -14.93 -2.85 -1.47
CA PRO A 239 -15.74 -1.72 -1.89
C PRO A 239 -14.88 -0.48 -2.14
N PRO A 240 -15.11 0.26 -3.25
CA PRO A 240 -14.38 1.49 -3.50
C PRO A 240 -14.80 2.59 -2.54
N GLU A 241 -13.88 3.51 -2.27
CA GLU A 241 -14.19 4.75 -1.56
C GLU A 241 -15.16 5.61 -2.40
N PRO A 242 -16.27 6.13 -1.82
CA PRO A 242 -17.33 6.78 -2.57
C PRO A 242 -16.90 7.95 -3.47
N THR A 243 -15.78 8.61 -3.12
CA THR A 243 -15.28 9.82 -3.77
C THR A 243 -14.15 9.57 -4.76
N ALA A 244 -13.54 8.38 -4.76
CA ALA A 244 -12.29 8.14 -5.50
C ALA A 244 -12.48 7.83 -6.99
N GLY A 245 -13.72 7.60 -7.46
CA GLY A 245 -14.04 7.21 -8.85
C GLY A 245 -13.57 5.80 -9.26
N ARG A 246 -12.69 5.18 -8.46
CA ARG A 246 -12.09 3.87 -8.71
C ARG A 246 -13.14 2.75 -8.65
N PRO A 247 -12.99 1.69 -9.47
CA PRO A 247 -13.94 0.59 -9.51
C PRO A 247 -13.88 -0.34 -8.28
N TRP A 248 -12.76 -0.41 -7.54
CA TRP A 248 -12.59 -1.22 -6.33
C TRP A 248 -11.59 -0.61 -5.36
N GLY A 249 -11.64 -1.04 -4.10
CA GLY A 249 -10.68 -0.74 -3.04
C GLY A 249 -9.50 -1.73 -3.01
N ALA A 250 -8.64 -1.62 -1.99
CA ALA A 250 -7.44 -2.46 -1.86
C ALA A 250 -7.60 -3.52 -0.76
N LEU A 251 -6.86 -4.64 -0.90
CA LEU A 251 -6.66 -5.58 0.19
C LEU A 251 -5.82 -4.91 1.29
N GLN A 252 -6.33 -4.94 2.52
CA GLN A 252 -5.65 -4.40 3.69
C GLN A 252 -5.29 -5.53 4.69
N PRO A 253 -4.14 -5.42 5.39
CA PRO A 253 -3.09 -4.41 5.19
C PRO A 253 -2.32 -4.65 3.88
N ASP A 254 -1.70 -3.60 3.33
CA ASP A 254 -0.91 -3.68 2.09
C ASP A 254 0.10 -4.83 2.09
N ARG A 255 0.68 -5.17 3.25
CA ARG A 255 1.61 -6.29 3.41
C ARG A 255 1.03 -7.63 2.93
N LEU A 256 -0.27 -7.86 3.08
CA LEU A 256 -0.92 -9.07 2.54
C LEU A 256 -1.03 -9.01 1.02
N ALA A 257 -1.35 -7.84 0.46
CA ALA A 257 -1.41 -7.62 -0.98
C ALA A 257 -0.02 -7.81 -1.62
N GLU A 258 1.02 -7.25 -1.00
CA GLU A 258 2.43 -7.41 -1.37
C GLU A 258 2.86 -8.88 -1.32
N ARG A 259 2.53 -9.59 -0.23
CA ARG A 259 2.83 -11.03 -0.08
C ARG A 259 2.13 -11.87 -1.17
N HIS A 260 0.84 -11.63 -1.43
CA HIS A 260 0.09 -12.33 -2.48
C HIS A 260 0.66 -12.04 -3.87
N ALA A 261 0.88 -10.76 -4.19
CA ALA A 261 1.47 -10.36 -5.47
C ALA A 261 2.88 -10.95 -5.65
N GLY A 262 3.70 -10.97 -4.60
CA GLY A 262 5.03 -11.59 -4.61
C GLY A 262 4.98 -13.09 -4.95
N HIS A 263 4.05 -13.83 -4.35
CA HIS A 263 3.82 -15.25 -4.66
C HIS A 263 3.39 -15.46 -6.12
N GLU A 264 2.42 -14.66 -6.60
CA GLU A 264 1.92 -14.76 -7.98
C GLU A 264 2.99 -14.38 -9.02
N LEU A 265 3.77 -13.33 -8.76
CA LEU A 265 4.88 -12.93 -9.64
C LEU A 265 6.01 -13.97 -9.64
N SER A 266 6.26 -14.63 -8.52
CA SER A 266 7.24 -15.72 -8.43
C SER A 266 6.78 -16.96 -9.22
N ALA A 267 5.49 -17.29 -9.15
CA ALA A 267 4.89 -18.41 -9.89
C ALA A 267 4.69 -18.11 -11.38
N ASN A 268 4.45 -16.85 -11.74
CA ASN A 268 4.19 -16.39 -13.10
C ASN A 268 4.92 -15.05 -13.39
N PRO A 269 6.25 -15.09 -13.64
CA PRO A 269 7.04 -13.87 -13.88
C PRO A 269 6.56 -13.04 -15.08
N ALA A 270 5.98 -13.70 -16.10
CA ALA A 270 5.45 -13.03 -17.28
C ALA A 270 4.27 -12.09 -16.99
N LEU A 271 3.67 -12.17 -15.79
CA LEU A 271 2.67 -11.19 -15.35
C LEU A 271 3.27 -9.78 -15.27
N ALA A 272 4.48 -9.62 -14.73
CA ALA A 272 5.12 -8.31 -14.62
C ALA A 272 5.31 -7.65 -16.00
N ASP A 273 5.86 -8.41 -16.95
CA ASP A 273 6.11 -7.91 -18.31
C ASP A 273 4.82 -7.45 -19.00
N ARG A 274 3.71 -8.19 -18.81
CA ARG A 274 2.41 -7.82 -19.39
C ARG A 274 1.85 -6.55 -18.78
N LEU A 275 1.94 -6.39 -17.46
CA LEU A 275 1.46 -5.20 -16.76
C LEU A 275 2.28 -3.95 -17.12
N LEU A 276 3.57 -4.13 -17.44
CA LEU A 276 4.45 -3.04 -17.86
C LEU A 276 4.37 -2.72 -19.35
N ALA A 277 3.88 -3.64 -20.19
CA ALA A 277 3.81 -3.47 -21.64
C ALA A 277 2.78 -2.43 -22.11
N ASP A 278 1.72 -2.20 -21.33
CA ASP A 278 0.77 -1.10 -21.52
C ASP A 278 0.62 -0.34 -20.21
N PRO A 279 1.52 0.61 -19.91
CA PRO A 279 1.38 1.46 -18.75
C PRO A 279 0.17 2.36 -19.02
N GLY A 280 -0.98 1.97 -18.46
CA GLY A 280 -2.13 2.85 -18.32
C GLY A 280 -1.72 4.20 -17.72
N PRO A 281 -2.57 5.25 -17.81
CA PRO A 281 -2.19 6.61 -17.47
C PRO A 281 -1.78 6.83 -16.00
N GLY A 282 -1.90 5.83 -15.13
CA GLY A 282 -1.41 5.84 -13.75
C GLY A 282 0.09 5.59 -13.55
N TRP A 283 0.84 5.20 -14.59
CA TRP A 283 2.31 5.06 -14.48
C TRP A 283 3.01 6.39 -14.85
N PRO A 284 3.95 6.91 -14.04
CA PRO A 284 4.74 8.06 -14.44
C PRO A 284 5.55 7.73 -15.70
N ARG A 285 5.13 8.31 -16.83
CA ARG A 285 5.79 8.19 -18.13
C ARG A 285 7.09 8.99 -18.15
N THR A 286 8.12 8.52 -17.46
CA THR A 286 9.47 9.05 -17.65
C THR A 286 10.50 7.94 -17.51
N CYS A 287 10.73 7.24 -18.62
CA CYS A 287 12.03 6.69 -18.98
C CYS A 287 12.07 6.57 -20.50
N SER A 288 12.25 7.69 -21.19
CA SER A 288 12.77 7.63 -22.55
C SER A 288 14.22 7.13 -22.46
N PRO A 289 14.61 6.08 -23.21
CA PRO A 289 16.00 5.69 -23.28
C PRO A 289 16.78 6.84 -23.92
N SER A 290 17.57 7.55 -23.10
CA SER A 290 18.55 8.50 -23.59
C SER A 290 19.42 7.78 -24.60
N THR A 291 19.40 8.27 -25.83
CA THR A 291 20.21 7.76 -26.94
C THR A 291 21.67 7.92 -26.54
N ALA A 292 22.29 6.84 -26.07
CA ALA A 292 23.71 6.81 -25.76
C ALA A 292 24.47 6.98 -27.08
N GLY A 293 25.08 8.16 -27.25
CA GLY A 293 26.04 8.41 -28.32
C GLY A 293 27.23 7.45 -28.22
N PRO A 294 27.92 7.16 -29.34
CA PRO A 294 28.91 6.09 -29.40
C PRO A 294 30.11 6.37 -28.47
N PRO A 295 30.74 5.32 -27.92
CA PRO A 295 31.83 5.45 -26.96
C PRO A 295 33.04 6.13 -27.62
N ARG A 296 33.52 7.21 -27.00
CA ARG A 296 34.80 7.84 -27.35
C ARG A 296 35.93 6.88 -26.97
N THR A 297 36.78 6.59 -27.94
CA THR A 297 38.00 5.79 -27.78
C THR A 297 38.95 6.41 -26.75
N PRO A 298 39.64 5.59 -25.93
CA PRO A 298 40.60 6.09 -24.96
C PRO A 298 41.86 6.58 -25.67
N ARG A 299 42.20 7.86 -25.47
CA ARG A 299 43.51 8.41 -25.83
C ARG A 299 44.55 7.85 -24.86
N SER A 300 45.47 7.07 -25.41
CA SER A 300 46.75 6.71 -24.81
C SER A 300 47.53 7.97 -24.41
N ALA A 301 47.95 8.05 -23.15
CA ALA A 301 48.94 9.01 -22.68
C ALA A 301 50.10 8.24 -22.05
N THR A 302 51.19 8.28 -22.80
CA THR A 302 52.51 7.70 -22.54
C THR A 302 53.15 8.30 -21.28
N ALA A 303 53.85 7.43 -20.55
CA ALA A 303 54.71 7.74 -19.41
C ALA A 303 55.73 8.86 -19.70
N TRP A 304 56.03 9.70 -18.71
CA TRP A 304 57.37 10.26 -18.46
C TRP A 304 57.61 10.51 -16.96
N THR A 305 58.85 10.26 -16.58
CA THR A 305 59.48 10.10 -15.26
C THR A 305 59.89 11.38 -14.53
N ARG A 306 60.03 11.25 -13.20
CA ARG A 306 60.92 11.94 -12.22
C ARG A 306 61.61 13.26 -12.63
N SER A 307 61.46 14.27 -11.77
CA SER A 307 62.54 14.83 -10.91
C SER A 307 61.92 15.46 -9.68
#